data_AF-A0AAV3FRB4-F1
#
_entry.id   AF-A0AAV3FRB4-F1
#
_cell.length_a   1.000
_cell.length_b   1.000
_cell.length_c   1.000
_cell.angle_alpha   90.00
_cell.angle_beta   90.00
_cell.angle_gamma   90.00
#
_symmetry.space_group_name_H-M   'P 1'
#
loop_
_entity.id
_entity.type
_entity.pdbx_description
1 polymer ?
#
loop_
_entity_poly.entity_id
_entity_poly.type
_entity_poly.pdbx_seq_one_letter_code
_entity_poly.pdbx_strand_id
1 'polypeptide(L)'
;MKEWIKENMIYVIAIGLLLIFSGVAVYRSVTQNKSQSPQVEHMKPLDSSSSSMDESETTDEKNYRTAKLKLEHPYSESSEEQKQEVRKAFDEAIKAIQQANHLTEVKGTLDNHLSMSQDGMIQTLAMAILVNQYSYQSSKLEVMPSENEDVVQFLIVLTKLGEDSCYFVGNFNTTVSQIQLKAYVGGNIGGTFG
;
A
#
# COMPACT_ATOMS: atom_id res chain seq x y z
N MET A 1 -30.74 -50.29 10.22
CA MET A 1 -29.89 -49.18 10.72
C MET A 1 -28.40 -49.46 10.54
N LYS A 2 -27.89 -50.61 10.99
CA LYS A 2 -26.45 -50.94 10.92
C LYS A 2 -25.90 -51.15 9.48
N GLU A 3 -26.72 -51.69 8.57
CA GLU A 3 -26.34 -51.88 7.16
C GLU A 3 -26.30 -50.56 6.37
N TRP A 4 -27.24 -49.64 6.62
CA TRP A 4 -27.29 -48.32 5.98
C TRP A 4 -26.06 -47.44 6.30
N ILE A 5 -25.53 -47.57 7.52
CA ILE A 5 -24.32 -46.84 7.95
C ILE A 5 -23.07 -47.35 7.22
N LYS A 6 -23.04 -48.63 6.81
CA LYS A 6 -21.91 -49.19 6.05
C LYS A 6 -21.92 -48.74 4.60
N GLU A 7 -23.08 -48.70 3.95
CA GLU A 7 -23.21 -48.27 2.55
C GLU A 7 -22.91 -46.77 2.38
N ASN A 8 -23.26 -45.94 3.37
CA ASN A 8 -23.05 -44.49 3.35
C ASN A 8 -21.88 -44.03 4.25
N MET A 9 -20.93 -44.92 4.55
CA MET A 9 -19.83 -44.68 5.50
C MET A 9 -18.99 -43.43 5.17
N ILE A 10 -18.78 -43.13 3.88
CA ILE A 10 -18.10 -41.90 3.42
C ILE A 10 -18.85 -40.64 3.87
N TYR A 11 -20.19 -40.61 3.76
CA TYR A 11 -21.00 -39.44 4.13
C TYR A 11 -21.04 -39.26 5.65
N VAL A 12 -21.08 -40.35 6.40
CA VAL A 12 -21.04 -40.31 7.88
C VAL A 12 -19.71 -39.75 8.37
N ILE A 13 -18.59 -40.13 7.75
CA ILE A 13 -17.26 -39.58 8.06
C ILE A 13 -17.17 -38.10 7.68
N ALA A 14 -17.66 -37.72 6.50
CA ALA A 14 -17.65 -36.33 6.04
C ALA A 14 -18.47 -35.40 6.94
N ILE A 15 -19.68 -35.81 7.36
CA ILE A 15 -20.53 -35.06 8.30
C ILE A 15 -19.87 -34.99 9.68
N GLY A 16 -19.24 -36.07 10.13
CA GLY A 16 -18.49 -36.09 11.39
C GLY A 16 -17.34 -35.08 11.40
N LEU A 17 -16.55 -35.02 10.32
CA LEU A 17 -15.45 -34.06 10.19
C LEU A 17 -15.95 -32.61 10.16
N LEU A 18 -17.05 -32.33 9.45
CA LEU A 18 -17.62 -30.99 9.33
C LEU A 18 -18.11 -30.45 10.69
N LEU A 19 -18.70 -31.30 11.52
CA LEU A 19 -19.12 -30.95 12.88
C LEU A 19 -17.92 -30.71 13.83
N ILE A 20 -16.82 -31.42 13.66
CA ILE A 20 -15.59 -31.18 14.43
C ILE A 20 -14.97 -29.82 14.05
N PHE A 21 -14.89 -29.49 12.76
CA PHE A 21 -14.35 -28.20 12.32
C PHE A 21 -15.21 -27.00 12.75
N SER A 22 -16.55 -27.10 12.72
CA SER A 22 -17.41 -26.02 13.22
C SER A 22 -17.31 -25.84 14.74
N GLY A 23 -17.13 -26.94 15.49
CA GLY A 23 -16.93 -26.90 16.94
C GLY A 23 -15.65 -26.20 17.36
N VAL A 24 -14.54 -26.41 16.65
CA VAL A 24 -13.23 -25.77 16.94
C VAL A 24 -13.26 -24.27 16.63
N ALA A 25 -13.95 -23.84 15.57
CA ALA A 25 -14.08 -22.43 15.21
C ALA A 25 -14.88 -21.63 16.24
N VAL A 26 -16.01 -22.18 16.73
CA VAL A 26 -16.83 -21.55 17.77
C VAL A 26 -16.10 -21.53 19.12
N TYR A 27 -15.39 -22.61 19.48
CA TYR A 27 -14.64 -22.65 20.74
C TYR A 27 -13.54 -21.60 20.81
N ARG A 28 -12.77 -21.39 19.73
CA ARG A 28 -11.73 -20.33 19.67
C ARG A 28 -12.33 -18.92 19.71
N SER A 29 -13.45 -18.68 19.04
CA SER A 29 -14.15 -17.38 19.06
C SER A 29 -14.75 -17.04 20.43
N VAL A 30 -15.14 -18.05 21.22
CA VAL A 30 -15.75 -17.83 22.56
C VAL A 30 -14.71 -17.78 23.67
N THR A 31 -13.57 -18.47 23.55
CA THR A 31 -12.48 -18.39 24.54
C THR A 31 -11.58 -17.16 24.39
N GLN A 32 -11.47 -16.56 23.20
CA GLN A 32 -10.74 -15.31 23.01
C GLN A 32 -11.54 -14.04 23.38
N ASN A 33 -12.86 -14.15 23.59
CA ASN A 33 -13.74 -13.02 23.94
C ASN A 33 -14.17 -12.96 25.42
N LYS A 34 -13.47 -13.66 26.33
CA LYS A 34 -13.67 -13.44 27.78
C LYS A 34 -12.81 -12.28 28.28
N SER A 35 -13.42 -11.09 28.25
CA SER A 35 -13.02 -9.91 29.01
C SER A 35 -12.70 -10.26 30.47
N GLN A 36 -11.51 -9.91 30.93
CA GLN A 36 -11.26 -9.67 32.35
C GLN A 36 -11.57 -8.19 32.63
N SER A 37 -12.62 -7.98 33.44
CA SER A 37 -12.95 -6.71 34.12
C SER A 37 -12.09 -6.56 35.38
N PRO A 38 -11.98 -5.37 36.01
CA PRO A 38 -10.75 -4.84 36.58
C PRO A 38 -10.56 -5.21 38.06
N GLN A 39 -9.31 -5.45 38.47
CA GLN A 39 -8.94 -5.29 39.88
C GLN A 39 -8.60 -3.81 40.13
N VAL A 40 -9.45 -3.18 40.92
CA VAL A 40 -9.20 -1.89 41.56
C VAL A 40 -8.25 -2.16 42.73
N GLU A 41 -6.98 -1.80 42.58
CA GLU A 41 -6.09 -1.63 43.73
C GLU A 41 -5.84 -0.12 43.89
N HIS A 42 -6.37 0.42 44.98
CA HIS A 42 -6.20 1.81 45.36
C HIS A 42 -4.72 2.11 45.60
N MET A 43 -4.10 2.92 44.73
CA MET A 43 -2.89 3.66 45.06
C MET A 43 -3.07 5.12 44.65
N LYS A 44 -2.64 6.02 45.56
CA LYS A 44 -2.92 7.47 45.63
C LYS A 44 -2.80 8.23 44.29
N PRO A 45 -3.63 9.27 44.07
CA PRO A 45 -3.55 10.09 42.86
C PRO A 45 -2.26 10.92 42.88
N LEU A 46 -1.38 10.67 41.92
CA LEU A 46 -0.41 11.64 41.45
C LEU A 46 -1.05 12.33 40.26
N ASP A 47 -1.37 13.61 40.43
CA ASP A 47 -1.77 14.50 39.36
C ASP A 47 -0.72 14.47 38.24
N SER A 48 -1.03 13.78 37.15
CA SER A 48 -0.45 14.06 35.85
C SER A 48 -1.61 14.12 34.87
N SER A 49 -2.15 15.33 34.75
CA SER A 49 -2.92 15.71 33.57
C SER A 49 -2.01 15.58 32.36
N SER A 50 -2.11 14.47 31.65
CA SER A 50 -1.81 14.40 30.23
C SER A 50 -2.98 13.73 29.56
N SER A 51 -4.04 14.51 29.36
CA SER A 51 -5.05 14.21 28.36
C SER A 51 -4.37 14.27 26.99
N SER A 52 -3.74 13.18 26.57
CA SER A 52 -3.49 12.96 25.15
C SER A 52 -4.86 12.71 24.53
N MET A 53 -5.46 13.78 23.99
CA MET A 53 -6.50 13.60 22.99
C MET A 53 -5.85 12.78 21.88
N ASP A 54 -6.27 11.53 21.73
CA ASP A 54 -5.94 10.71 20.56
C ASP A 54 -6.51 11.45 19.34
N GLU A 55 -5.68 12.27 18.69
CA GLU A 55 -6.03 12.91 17.43
C GLU A 55 -6.21 11.79 16.42
N SER A 56 -7.44 11.65 15.89
CA SER A 56 -7.74 10.59 14.94
C SER A 56 -6.92 10.81 13.67
N GLU A 57 -6.16 9.80 13.25
CA GLU A 57 -5.38 9.81 12.02
C GLU A 57 -6.25 10.24 10.82
N THR A 58 -5.76 11.22 10.06
CA THR A 58 -6.39 11.70 8.83
C THR A 58 -6.34 10.62 7.74
N THR A 59 -7.21 10.74 6.73
CA THR A 59 -7.17 9.84 5.56
C THR A 59 -5.80 9.85 4.87
N ASP A 60 -5.18 11.03 4.76
CA ASP A 60 -3.88 11.19 4.11
C ASP A 60 -2.74 10.56 4.91
N GLU A 61 -2.73 10.70 6.23
CA GLU A 61 -1.75 10.03 7.09
C GLU A 61 -1.89 8.51 6.99
N LYS A 62 -3.12 8.01 7.01
CA LYS A 62 -3.40 6.59 6.83
C LYS A 62 -2.95 6.10 5.45
N ASN A 63 -3.23 6.84 4.38
CA ASN A 63 -2.84 6.49 3.02
C ASN A 63 -1.31 6.50 2.86
N TYR A 64 -0.65 7.54 3.37
CA TYR A 64 0.80 7.64 3.41
C TYR A 64 1.42 6.45 4.14
N ARG A 65 0.98 6.15 5.36
CA ARG A 65 1.45 4.99 6.13
C ARG A 65 1.23 3.68 5.38
N THR A 66 0.06 3.52 4.76
CA THR A 66 -0.28 2.31 3.98
C THR A 66 0.62 2.16 2.75
N ALA A 67 0.95 3.26 2.06
CA ALA A 67 1.90 3.24 0.96
C ALA A 67 3.33 2.94 1.46
N LYS A 68 3.74 3.61 2.53
CA LYS A 68 5.08 3.46 3.13
C LYS A 68 5.34 2.00 3.51
N LEU A 69 4.39 1.35 4.17
CA LEU A 69 4.50 -0.05 4.60
C LEU A 69 4.52 -1.09 3.46
N LYS A 70 4.33 -0.70 2.20
CA LYS A 70 4.51 -1.60 1.04
C LYS A 70 5.98 -1.77 0.65
N LEU A 71 6.87 -0.96 1.21
CA LEU A 71 8.29 -0.91 0.90
C LEU A 71 9.06 -1.86 1.85
N GLU A 72 10.19 -2.38 1.39
CA GLU A 72 11.04 -3.35 2.10
C GLU A 72 11.64 -2.73 3.36
N HIS A 73 12.19 -1.52 3.23
CA HIS A 73 12.79 -0.76 4.33
C HIS A 73 12.10 0.59 4.53
N PRO A 74 10.86 0.61 5.04
CA PRO A 74 10.00 1.80 5.05
C PRO A 74 10.47 2.92 5.98
N TYR A 75 11.50 2.72 6.80
CA TYR A 75 12.01 3.74 7.72
C TYR A 75 13.51 3.96 7.59
N SER A 76 14.09 3.49 6.46
CA SER A 76 15.49 3.70 6.11
C SER A 76 15.56 4.56 4.87
N GLU A 77 16.55 5.44 4.80
CA GLU A 77 16.73 6.31 3.63
C GLU A 77 17.92 5.84 2.80
N SER A 78 17.75 5.91 1.49
CA SER A 78 18.84 5.79 0.51
C SER A 78 19.76 7.01 0.52
N SER A 79 20.90 6.90 -0.17
CA SER A 79 21.85 8.02 -0.27
C SER A 79 21.25 9.21 -1.05
N GLU A 80 21.82 10.41 -0.85
CA GLU A 80 21.38 11.61 -1.57
C GLU A 80 21.62 11.49 -3.09
N GLU A 81 22.68 10.79 -3.51
CA GLU A 81 22.95 10.52 -4.92
C GLU A 81 21.82 9.69 -5.55
N GLN A 82 21.40 8.61 -4.87
CA GLN A 82 20.27 7.78 -5.32
C GLN A 82 18.97 8.57 -5.34
N LYS A 83 18.71 9.41 -4.32
CA LYS A 83 17.54 10.29 -4.30
C LYS A 83 17.51 11.25 -5.50
N GLN A 84 18.67 11.83 -5.85
CA GLN A 84 18.79 12.72 -7.00
C GLN A 84 18.57 11.99 -8.33
N GLU A 85 19.08 10.77 -8.47
CA GLU A 85 18.88 9.96 -9.67
C GLU A 85 17.39 9.63 -9.88
N VAL A 86 16.72 9.15 -8.84
CA VAL A 86 15.28 8.85 -8.87
C VAL A 86 14.48 10.13 -9.16
N ARG A 87 14.83 11.25 -8.53
CA ARG A 87 14.17 12.54 -8.77
C ARG A 87 14.26 12.96 -10.23
N LYS A 88 15.46 12.90 -10.81
CA LYS A 88 15.68 13.25 -12.21
C LYS A 88 14.83 12.38 -13.15
N ALA A 89 14.80 11.07 -12.91
CA ALA A 89 14.01 10.15 -13.70
C ALA A 89 12.50 10.47 -13.62
N PHE A 90 12.00 10.81 -12.42
CA PHE A 90 10.61 11.25 -12.27
C PHE A 90 10.34 12.60 -12.92
N ASP A 91 11.22 13.59 -12.80
CA ASP A 91 11.05 14.88 -13.47
C ASP A 91 10.92 14.70 -15.00
N GLU A 92 11.73 13.82 -15.59
CA GLU A 92 11.67 13.47 -17.01
C GLU A 92 10.39 12.69 -17.37
N ALA A 93 10.01 11.70 -16.56
CA ALA A 93 8.77 10.93 -16.75
C ALA A 93 7.51 11.81 -16.68
N ILE A 94 7.41 12.67 -15.65
CA ILE A 94 6.29 13.58 -15.43
C ILE A 94 6.21 14.61 -16.56
N LYS A 95 7.35 15.15 -17.00
CA LYS A 95 7.41 16.05 -18.16
C LYS A 95 6.90 15.36 -19.43
N ALA A 96 7.33 14.12 -19.70
CA ALA A 96 6.86 13.37 -20.86
C ALA A 96 5.35 13.13 -20.82
N ILE A 97 4.79 12.81 -19.64
CA ILE A 97 3.34 12.68 -19.43
C ILE A 97 2.63 14.00 -19.74
N GLN A 98 3.10 15.11 -19.17
CA GLN A 98 2.50 16.44 -19.35
C GLN A 98 2.56 16.96 -20.79
N GLN A 99 3.53 16.49 -21.58
CA GLN A 99 3.70 16.85 -22.99
C GLN A 99 2.86 15.99 -23.94
N ALA A 100 2.28 14.88 -23.47
CA ALA A 100 1.38 14.06 -24.28
C ALA A 100 0.06 14.80 -24.54
N ASN A 101 -0.45 14.73 -25.77
CA ASN A 101 -1.70 15.42 -26.13
C ASN A 101 -2.91 14.66 -25.56
N HIS A 102 -2.82 13.33 -25.52
CA HIS A 102 -3.89 12.44 -25.08
C HIS A 102 -3.36 11.35 -24.16
N LEU A 103 -4.20 10.93 -23.21
CA LEU A 103 -3.88 9.87 -22.24
C LEU A 103 -3.39 8.57 -22.92
N THR A 104 -3.99 8.20 -24.04
CA THR A 104 -3.64 7.00 -24.83
C THR A 104 -2.25 7.04 -25.48
N GLU A 105 -1.64 8.22 -25.57
CA GLU A 105 -0.29 8.41 -26.12
C GLU A 105 0.80 8.20 -25.08
N VAL A 106 0.45 8.19 -23.78
CA VAL A 106 1.41 7.96 -22.70
C VAL A 106 1.77 6.49 -22.63
N LYS A 107 3.04 6.18 -22.89
CA LYS A 107 3.60 4.81 -22.86
C LYS A 107 4.92 4.76 -22.12
N GLY A 108 5.27 3.60 -21.60
CA GLY A 108 6.57 3.34 -21.00
C GLY A 108 7.65 3.22 -22.07
N THR A 109 8.72 4.00 -21.96
CA THR A 109 9.88 3.97 -22.86
C THR A 109 11.16 4.10 -22.05
N LEU A 110 12.30 3.83 -22.68
CA LEU A 110 13.60 4.04 -22.03
C LEU A 110 13.83 5.53 -21.76
N ASP A 111 13.44 6.39 -22.71
CA ASP A 111 13.67 7.85 -22.66
C ASP A 111 12.88 8.55 -21.56
N ASN A 112 11.69 8.05 -21.23
CA ASN A 112 10.89 8.59 -20.12
C ASN A 112 11.00 7.75 -18.84
N HIS A 113 12.00 6.86 -18.78
CA HIS A 113 12.29 5.98 -17.65
C HIS A 113 11.19 5.00 -17.26
N LEU A 114 10.09 4.88 -17.99
CA LEU A 114 8.94 4.05 -17.59
C LEU A 114 8.93 2.67 -18.28
N SER A 115 10.01 2.26 -18.96
CA SER A 115 10.01 1.02 -19.77
C SER A 115 9.79 -0.26 -18.94
N MET A 116 10.08 -0.22 -17.64
CA MET A 116 9.88 -1.35 -16.72
C MET A 116 8.53 -1.33 -16.01
N SER A 117 7.74 -0.27 -16.20
CA SER A 117 6.41 -0.13 -15.63
C SER A 117 5.37 -0.81 -16.50
N GLN A 118 4.33 -1.39 -15.88
CA GLN A 118 3.20 -1.95 -16.61
C GLN A 118 2.35 -0.83 -17.22
N ASP A 119 1.85 -1.03 -18.43
CA ASP A 119 1.03 -0.05 -19.16
C ASP A 119 -0.15 0.45 -18.31
N GLY A 120 -0.85 -0.45 -17.60
CA GLY A 120 -1.96 -0.06 -16.72
C GLY A 120 -1.55 0.89 -15.59
N MET A 121 -0.38 0.70 -15.00
CA MET A 121 0.15 1.60 -13.95
C MET A 121 0.61 2.93 -14.53
N ILE A 122 1.22 2.93 -15.72
CA ILE A 122 1.59 4.15 -16.44
C ILE A 122 0.34 4.97 -16.76
N GLN A 123 -0.71 4.32 -17.27
CA GLN A 123 -2.00 4.94 -17.58
C GLN A 123 -2.67 5.49 -16.31
N THR A 124 -2.56 4.79 -15.18
CA THR A 124 -3.08 5.26 -13.89
C THR A 124 -2.36 6.53 -13.42
N LEU A 125 -1.03 6.57 -13.49
CA LEU A 125 -0.24 7.76 -13.17
C LEU A 125 -0.59 8.92 -14.12
N ALA A 126 -0.68 8.64 -15.42
CA ALA A 126 -1.04 9.62 -16.42
C ALA A 126 -2.45 10.19 -16.22
N MET A 127 -3.41 9.35 -15.83
CA MET A 127 -4.77 9.78 -15.49
C MET A 127 -4.78 10.69 -14.26
N ALA A 128 -3.98 10.37 -13.24
CA ALA A 128 -3.84 11.22 -12.06
C ALA A 128 -3.40 12.65 -12.45
N ILE A 129 -2.42 12.76 -13.35
CA ILE A 129 -1.81 14.04 -13.75
C ILE A 129 -2.66 14.78 -14.78
N LEU A 130 -3.00 14.14 -15.90
CA LEU A 130 -3.61 14.79 -17.06
C LEU A 130 -5.12 15.00 -16.90
N VAL A 131 -5.81 14.05 -16.27
CA VAL A 131 -7.28 14.06 -16.17
C VAL A 131 -7.70 14.61 -14.81
N ASN A 132 -7.15 14.03 -13.73
CA ASN A 132 -7.54 14.37 -12.37
C ASN A 132 -6.78 15.57 -11.79
N GLN A 133 -5.79 16.10 -12.53
CA GLN A 133 -5.04 17.33 -12.22
C GLN A 133 -4.29 17.27 -10.87
N TYR A 134 -3.82 16.08 -10.49
CA TYR A 134 -2.88 15.96 -9.39
C TYR A 134 -1.50 16.45 -9.80
N SER A 135 -0.82 17.12 -8.88
CA SER A 135 0.52 17.68 -9.07
C SER A 135 1.56 16.86 -8.33
N TYR A 136 2.58 16.41 -9.06
CA TYR A 136 3.74 15.74 -8.48
C TYR A 136 4.54 16.66 -7.54
N GLN A 137 4.84 16.16 -6.34
CA GLN A 137 5.60 16.87 -5.31
C GLN A 137 7.04 16.33 -5.23
N SER A 138 7.93 16.84 -6.08
CA SER A 138 9.34 16.41 -6.16
C SER A 138 10.12 16.55 -4.84
N SER A 139 9.75 17.54 -4.00
CA SER A 139 10.32 17.74 -2.66
C SER A 139 9.87 16.70 -1.63
N LYS A 140 8.79 15.96 -1.91
CA LYS A 140 8.26 14.89 -1.06
C LYS A 140 8.59 13.49 -1.59
N LEU A 141 9.47 13.39 -2.60
CA LEU A 141 10.00 12.11 -3.03
C LEU A 141 10.82 11.50 -1.89
N GLU A 142 10.51 10.25 -1.58
CA GLU A 142 11.26 9.44 -0.63
C GLU A 142 11.85 8.23 -1.36
N VAL A 143 13.10 7.91 -1.04
CA VAL A 143 13.82 6.77 -1.61
C VAL A 143 14.42 5.95 -0.48
N MET A 144 14.17 4.65 -0.54
CA MET A 144 14.55 3.67 0.46
C MET A 144 15.41 2.59 -0.20
N PRO A 145 16.33 1.96 0.56
CA PRO A 145 17.09 0.83 0.02
C PRO A 145 16.15 -0.34 -0.33
N SER A 146 16.63 -1.22 -1.21
CA SER A 146 16.04 -2.53 -1.46
C SER A 146 17.01 -3.62 -1.02
N GLU A 147 16.49 -4.83 -0.82
CA GLU A 147 17.30 -6.04 -0.64
C GLU A 147 18.12 -6.39 -1.90
N ASN A 148 17.81 -5.79 -3.05
CA ASN A 148 18.59 -5.91 -4.28
C ASN A 148 19.50 -4.68 -4.48
N GLU A 149 20.80 -4.90 -4.64
CA GLU A 149 21.82 -3.85 -4.73
C GLU A 149 21.62 -2.89 -5.91
N ASP A 150 21.08 -3.37 -7.04
CA ASP A 150 20.83 -2.56 -8.25
C ASP A 150 19.45 -1.89 -8.24
N VAL A 151 18.76 -1.92 -7.09
CA VAL A 151 17.41 -1.39 -6.94
C VAL A 151 17.32 -0.52 -5.71
N VAL A 152 16.65 0.62 -5.85
CA VAL A 152 16.09 1.35 -4.73
C VAL A 152 14.58 1.37 -4.88
N GLN A 153 13.87 1.53 -3.77
CA GLN A 153 12.43 1.71 -3.81
C GLN A 153 12.09 3.17 -3.60
N PHE A 154 10.97 3.62 -4.16
CA PHE A 154 10.53 5.00 -4.03
C PHE A 154 9.10 5.09 -3.53
N LEU A 155 8.78 6.25 -2.96
CA LEU A 155 7.43 6.74 -2.76
C LEU A 155 7.37 8.17 -3.33
N ILE A 156 6.46 8.39 -4.26
CA ILE A 156 6.13 9.73 -4.76
C ILE A 156 4.76 10.17 -4.25
N VAL A 157 4.62 11.48 -4.06
CA VAL A 157 3.37 12.10 -3.61
C VAL A 157 2.80 12.95 -4.74
N LEU A 158 1.53 12.72 -5.05
CA LEU A 158 0.73 13.60 -5.91
C LEU A 158 -0.33 14.27 -5.04
N THR A 159 -0.49 15.59 -5.17
CA THR A 159 -1.46 16.35 -4.38
C THR A 159 -2.44 17.11 -5.27
N LYS A 160 -3.62 17.37 -4.75
CA LYS A 160 -4.64 18.22 -5.38
C LYS A 160 -5.37 18.99 -4.29
N LEU A 161 -5.63 20.27 -4.53
CA LEU A 161 -6.31 21.12 -3.55
C LEU A 161 -7.72 20.56 -3.26
N GLY A 162 -8.00 20.33 -1.98
CA GLY A 162 -9.31 19.86 -1.50
C GLY A 162 -9.55 18.36 -1.66
N GLU A 163 -8.53 17.58 -2.05
CA GLU A 163 -8.64 16.13 -2.24
C GLU A 163 -7.50 15.42 -1.49
N ASP A 164 -7.74 14.17 -1.09
CA ASP A 164 -6.72 13.32 -0.49
C ASP A 164 -5.56 13.11 -1.47
N SER A 165 -4.33 13.11 -0.97
CA SER A 165 -3.13 12.84 -1.73
C SER A 165 -3.12 11.41 -2.29
N CYS A 166 -2.44 11.25 -3.43
CA CYS A 166 -2.15 9.95 -4.01
C CYS A 166 -0.66 9.61 -3.83
N TYR A 167 -0.39 8.38 -3.39
CA TYR A 167 0.95 7.89 -3.11
C TYR A 167 1.27 6.75 -4.07
N PHE A 168 2.22 6.93 -4.98
CA PHE A 168 2.72 5.83 -5.80
C PHE A 168 4.00 5.27 -5.21
N VAL A 169 4.11 3.94 -5.22
CA VAL A 169 5.30 3.22 -4.79
C VAL A 169 5.81 2.31 -5.89
N GLY A 170 7.11 2.08 -5.90
CA GLY A 170 7.73 1.23 -6.90
C GLY A 170 9.23 1.06 -6.72
N ASN A 171 9.82 0.45 -7.73
CA ASN A 171 11.24 0.16 -7.79
C ASN A 171 11.90 1.07 -8.83
N PHE A 172 13.13 1.47 -8.57
CA PHE A 172 13.99 2.14 -9.53
C PHE A 172 15.25 1.31 -9.68
N ASN A 173 15.52 0.85 -10.90
CA ASN A 173 16.76 0.15 -11.21
C ASN A 173 17.86 1.19 -11.44
N THR A 174 18.88 1.20 -10.59
CA THR A 174 19.99 2.18 -10.61
C THR A 174 21.01 1.91 -11.72
N THR A 175 21.03 0.70 -12.29
CA THR A 175 21.95 0.35 -13.38
C THR A 175 21.44 0.85 -14.73
N VAL A 176 20.15 0.71 -15.01
CA VAL A 176 19.53 1.14 -16.28
C VAL A 176 18.70 2.43 -16.14
N SER A 177 18.67 3.00 -14.94
CA SER A 177 17.89 4.19 -14.57
C SER A 177 16.43 4.09 -15.02
N GLN A 178 15.73 3.01 -14.67
CA GLN A 178 14.33 2.80 -15.05
C GLN A 178 13.40 2.66 -13.84
N ILE A 179 12.25 3.30 -13.93
CA ILE A 179 11.14 3.29 -12.99
C ILE A 179 10.21 2.12 -13.30
N GLN A 180 9.90 1.35 -12.26
CA GLN A 180 8.86 0.36 -12.22
C GLN A 180 7.79 0.76 -11.18
N LEU A 181 6.68 1.31 -11.64
CA LEU A 181 5.49 1.57 -10.83
C LEU A 181 4.86 0.25 -10.38
N LYS A 182 4.63 0.08 -9.08
CA LYS A 182 4.14 -1.18 -8.49
C LYS A 182 2.73 -1.07 -7.93
N ALA A 183 2.42 0.03 -7.27
CA ALA A 183 1.12 0.25 -6.67
C ALA A 183 0.89 1.75 -6.43
N TYR A 184 -0.36 2.11 -6.16
CA TYR A 184 -0.72 3.40 -5.61
C TYR A 184 -1.70 3.23 -4.44
N VAL A 185 -1.79 4.26 -3.59
CA VAL A 185 -2.71 4.32 -2.45
C VAL A 185 -3.28 5.73 -2.37
N GLY A 186 -4.58 5.83 -2.08
CA GLY A 186 -5.26 7.12 -1.95
C GLY A 186 -5.44 7.84 -3.28
N GLY A 187 -5.94 9.07 -3.18
CA GLY A 187 -6.35 9.88 -4.31
C GLY A 187 -7.63 9.37 -4.98
N ASN A 188 -8.38 10.31 -5.51
CA ASN A 188 -9.51 10.05 -6.39
C ASN A 188 -9.02 9.90 -7.84
N ILE A 189 -8.35 8.78 -8.10
CA ILE A 189 -7.95 8.40 -9.47
C ILE A 189 -9.02 7.43 -9.96
N GLY A 190 -9.90 7.91 -10.86
CA GLY A 190 -11.07 7.17 -11.36
C GLY A 190 -10.79 5.70 -11.68
N GLY A 191 -11.79 4.84 -11.47
CA GLY A 191 -11.65 3.38 -11.45
C GLY A 191 -10.73 2.83 -12.54
N THR A 192 -9.66 2.16 -12.11
CA THR A 192 -8.72 1.48 -12.99
C THR A 192 -9.41 0.28 -13.65
N PHE A 193 -9.21 0.08 -14.96
CA PHE A 193 -9.44 -1.22 -15.55
C PHE A 193 -8.44 -2.21 -14.91
N GLY A 194 -8.97 -3.19 -14.19
CA GLY A 194 -8.20 -4.21 -13.47
C GLY A 194 -7.49 -5.19 -14.39
#